data_AF-A0A7X9KY84-F1
#
_entry.id   AF-A0A7X9KY84-F1
#
_cell.length_a   1.000
_cell.length_b   1.000
_cell.length_c   1.000
_cell.angle_alpha   90.00
_cell.angle_beta   90.00
_cell.angle_gamma   90.00
#
_symmetry.space_group_name_H-M   'P 1'
#
loop_
_entity.id
_entity.type
_entity.pdbx_description
1 polymer ?
#
loop_
_entity_poly.entity_id
_entity_poly.type
_entity_poly.pdbx_seq_one_letter_code
_entity_poly.pdbx_strand_id
1 'polypeptide(L)'
;TGGMSVKRTHRPKDGSPIGDFLIGKLLDKCEEFGIQIVYNANATELLVDDANKVVGVKFEKDGKEFQLNAKAVILAAGGFGANLDMVAELKPELTGFVTTNAPGVTGDVIKMAESIGAATVDMDQIQIHPTVEQATSSLITEAVRGDGGILVNQEGKRFTNEMGTRDVVSAAEIAQTGGYAFVIFDEALKEGNKSAAKYIDKGFAKIGNTIEELAEQLNIDPATLAETLNTYNKNLEAGSDPDFGRTTGTALLVKAPYYAIQIAPGIHHTMGGLVINTDTQVLNKDNSAIEALYAAGEITGGIHGANRIGGNAVADIVVFGKQAGTKAAEYALAHGGTGVDNAVAVETGDVEVVGAPTEPGNLKDGTYTATAKANNGDLTVEVVVENGNIITISFPENPETPTIFEAAEAIIVPQIIATQSTEGIDVVASATNSSNAILEAVQQIINENQK
;
A
#
# COMPACT_ATOMS: atom_id res chain seq x y z
N THR A 1 21.04 -3.13 9.54
CA THR A 1 20.07 -4.22 9.76
C THR A 1 20.83 -5.53 9.80
N GLY A 2 20.27 -6.56 10.43
CA GLY A 2 20.86 -7.89 10.57
C GLY A 2 20.79 -8.71 9.29
N GLY A 3 21.55 -9.81 9.24
CA GLY A 3 21.61 -10.71 8.08
C GLY A 3 22.32 -10.12 6.85
N MET A 4 23.18 -9.12 7.05
CA MET A 4 23.94 -8.47 5.97
C MET A 4 25.45 -8.70 6.10
N SER A 5 26.12 -9.03 4.99
CA SER A 5 27.58 -9.13 4.91
C SER A 5 28.29 -7.76 4.83
N VAL A 6 27.60 -6.73 4.32
CA VAL A 6 28.11 -5.37 4.14
C VAL A 6 27.01 -4.35 4.39
N LYS A 7 27.39 -3.10 4.71
CA LYS A 7 26.44 -1.98 4.86
C LYS A 7 25.78 -1.66 3.51
N ARG A 8 24.46 -1.81 3.43
CA ARG A 8 23.67 -1.54 2.20
C ARG A 8 22.26 -0.97 2.45
N THR A 9 21.94 -0.64 3.69
CA THR A 9 20.64 -0.03 4.04
C THR A 9 20.72 1.48 3.89
N HIS A 10 20.14 2.01 2.81
CA HIS A 10 20.11 3.45 2.54
C HIS A 10 18.98 4.14 3.31
N ARG A 11 19.25 5.34 3.84
CA ARG A 11 18.31 6.17 4.59
C ARG A 11 18.63 7.66 4.39
N PRO A 12 17.69 8.58 4.71
CA PRO A 12 17.97 10.02 4.72
C PRO A 12 19.19 10.36 5.58
N LYS A 13 20.04 11.26 5.08
CA LYS A 13 21.29 11.68 5.76
C LYS A 13 21.04 12.29 7.14
N ASP A 14 19.89 12.93 7.31
CA ASP A 14 19.50 13.58 8.56
C ASP A 14 18.96 12.58 9.60
N GLY A 15 18.97 11.27 9.33
CA GLY A 15 18.51 10.23 10.26
C GLY A 15 16.99 10.09 10.33
N SER A 16 16.23 10.75 9.44
CA SER A 16 14.77 10.63 9.40
C SER A 16 14.30 9.21 9.02
N PRO A 17 13.14 8.75 9.52
CA PRO A 17 12.59 7.45 9.13
C PRO A 17 12.36 7.34 7.62
N ILE A 18 12.82 6.24 7.02
CA ILE A 18 12.76 6.04 5.56
C ILE A 18 11.31 5.96 5.03
N GLY A 19 10.39 5.38 5.80
CA GLY A 19 8.98 5.23 5.41
C GLY A 19 8.31 6.59 5.20
N ASP A 20 8.27 7.42 6.24
CA ASP A 20 7.70 8.78 6.19
C ASP A 20 8.34 9.62 5.07
N PHE A 21 9.67 9.55 4.93
CA PHE A 21 10.39 10.25 3.88
C PHE A 21 9.96 9.80 2.49
N LEU A 22 9.92 8.49 2.24
CA LEU A 22 9.62 7.94 0.92
C LEU A 22 8.15 8.19 0.54
N ILE A 23 7.21 7.93 1.45
CA ILE A 23 5.77 8.14 1.20
C ILE A 23 5.49 9.62 0.95
N GLY A 24 6.02 10.53 1.77
CA GLY A 24 5.86 11.96 1.53
C GLY A 24 6.35 12.38 0.14
N LYS A 25 7.53 11.91 -0.27
CA LYS A 25 8.09 12.22 -1.60
C LYS A 25 7.30 11.60 -2.75
N LEU A 26 6.72 10.41 -2.57
CA LEU A 26 5.89 9.76 -3.58
C LEU A 26 4.53 10.45 -3.71
N LEU A 27 3.93 10.91 -2.61
CA LEU A 27 2.70 11.70 -2.63
C LEU A 27 2.92 13.06 -3.31
N ASP A 28 4.01 13.77 -3.01
CA ASP A 28 4.39 15.00 -3.71
C ASP A 28 4.44 14.78 -5.24
N LYS A 29 4.95 13.62 -5.68
CA LYS A 29 5.01 13.26 -7.11
C LYS A 29 3.67 12.86 -7.71
N CYS A 30 2.78 12.24 -6.93
CA CYS A 30 1.42 11.98 -7.39
C CYS A 30 0.70 13.30 -7.66
N GLU A 31 0.83 14.28 -6.77
CA GLU A 31 0.27 15.62 -6.97
C GLU A 31 0.88 16.34 -8.19
N GLU A 32 2.21 16.34 -8.31
CA GLU A 32 2.93 16.93 -9.45
C GLU A 32 2.49 16.35 -10.81
N PHE A 33 2.18 15.06 -10.86
CA PHE A 33 1.73 14.38 -12.08
C PHE A 33 0.21 14.32 -12.24
N GLY A 34 -0.57 14.91 -11.32
CA GLY A 34 -2.03 14.88 -11.37
C GLY A 34 -2.62 13.48 -11.17
N ILE A 35 -1.90 12.57 -10.50
CA ILE A 35 -2.40 11.23 -10.18
C ILE A 35 -3.50 11.37 -9.12
N GLN A 36 -4.71 10.91 -9.46
CA GLN A 36 -5.84 10.92 -8.54
C GLN A 36 -5.67 9.83 -7.48
N ILE A 37 -5.78 10.21 -6.20
CA ILE A 37 -5.80 9.29 -5.07
C ILE A 37 -7.18 9.39 -4.41
N VAL A 38 -7.94 8.30 -4.46
CA VAL A 38 -9.26 8.23 -3.84
C VAL A 38 -9.15 7.53 -2.50
N TYR A 39 -9.33 8.29 -1.42
CA TYR A 39 -9.34 7.76 -0.05
C TYR A 39 -10.72 7.20 0.34
N ASN A 40 -10.72 6.32 1.34
CA ASN A 40 -11.92 5.63 1.83
C ASN A 40 -12.67 4.90 0.71
N ALA A 41 -11.92 4.32 -0.22
CA ALA A 41 -12.40 3.50 -1.32
C ALA A 41 -11.84 2.08 -1.15
N ASN A 42 -12.68 1.17 -0.66
CA ASN A 42 -12.29 -0.21 -0.39
C ASN A 42 -12.60 -1.08 -1.61
N ALA A 43 -11.58 -1.59 -2.31
CA ALA A 43 -11.80 -2.51 -3.42
C ALA A 43 -12.47 -3.80 -2.90
N THR A 44 -13.53 -4.23 -3.57
CA THR A 44 -14.36 -5.39 -3.18
C THR A 44 -14.33 -6.52 -4.21
N GLU A 45 -14.11 -6.21 -5.48
CA GLU A 45 -14.15 -7.20 -6.57
C GLU A 45 -13.24 -6.81 -7.74
N LEU A 46 -12.55 -7.78 -8.34
CA LEU A 46 -11.92 -7.63 -9.65
C LEU A 46 -12.93 -7.97 -10.74
N LEU A 47 -13.12 -7.07 -11.68
CA LEU A 47 -14.02 -7.29 -12.82
C LEU A 47 -13.27 -8.07 -13.90
N VAL A 48 -13.87 -9.16 -14.35
CA VAL A 48 -13.31 -10.01 -15.41
C VAL A 48 -14.31 -10.20 -16.56
N ASP A 49 -13.80 -10.35 -17.78
CA ASP A 49 -14.62 -10.71 -18.94
C ASP A 49 -14.75 -12.23 -19.12
N ASP A 50 -15.45 -12.67 -20.17
CA ASP A 50 -15.67 -14.09 -20.49
C ASP A 50 -14.36 -14.87 -20.76
N ALA A 51 -13.26 -14.18 -21.05
CA ALA A 51 -11.94 -14.77 -21.25
C ALA A 51 -11.08 -14.75 -19.97
N ASN A 52 -11.65 -14.38 -18.82
CA ASN A 52 -10.98 -14.19 -17.54
C ASN A 52 -9.89 -13.10 -17.56
N LYS A 53 -10.02 -12.12 -18.46
CA LYS A 53 -9.18 -10.93 -18.48
C LYS A 53 -9.71 -9.89 -17.51
N VAL A 54 -8.83 -9.25 -16.74
CA VAL A 54 -9.24 -8.17 -15.83
C VAL A 54 -9.55 -6.90 -16.62
N VAL A 55 -10.74 -6.33 -16.36
CA VAL A 55 -11.27 -5.15 -17.06
C VAL A 55 -11.63 -4.00 -16.12
N GLY A 56 -11.39 -4.15 -14.81
CA GLY A 56 -11.70 -3.12 -13.84
C GLY A 56 -11.75 -3.61 -12.39
N VAL A 57 -12.31 -2.77 -11.53
CA VAL A 57 -12.47 -3.02 -10.10
C VAL A 57 -13.80 -2.46 -9.61
N LYS A 58 -14.47 -3.17 -8.70
CA LYS A 58 -15.51 -2.59 -7.85
C LYS A 58 -14.93 -2.16 -6.52
N PHE A 59 -15.44 -1.07 -5.97
CA PHE A 59 -15.03 -0.59 -4.66
C PHE A 59 -16.19 0.05 -3.91
N GLU A 60 -16.17 -0.03 -2.59
CA GLU A 60 -17.10 0.68 -1.73
C GLU A 60 -16.49 2.01 -1.27
N LYS A 61 -17.25 3.09 -1.34
CA LYS A 61 -16.91 4.39 -0.79
C LYS A 61 -18.15 5.06 -0.19
N ASP A 62 -18.03 5.56 1.04
CA ASP A 62 -19.10 6.28 1.75
C ASP A 62 -20.44 5.48 1.82
N GLY A 63 -20.33 4.14 1.95
CA GLY A 63 -21.47 3.22 2.03
C GLY A 63 -22.16 2.93 0.69
N LYS A 64 -21.55 3.35 -0.42
CA LYS A 64 -22.02 3.13 -1.79
C LYS A 64 -20.99 2.30 -2.53
N GLU A 65 -21.45 1.39 -3.37
CA GLU A 65 -20.55 0.64 -4.25
C GLU A 65 -20.33 1.43 -5.54
N PHE A 66 -19.17 1.27 -6.15
CA PHE A 66 -18.77 1.91 -7.39
C PHE A 66 -18.04 0.91 -8.28
N GLN A 67 -18.11 1.12 -9.58
CA GLN A 67 -17.34 0.40 -10.59
C GLN A 67 -16.40 1.34 -11.34
N LEU A 68 -15.17 0.87 -11.56
CA LEU A 68 -14.17 1.53 -12.38
C LEU A 68 -13.63 0.56 -13.43
N ASN A 69 -13.87 0.87 -14.71
CA ASN A 69 -13.29 0.12 -15.82
C ASN A 69 -11.84 0.56 -16.06
N ALA A 70 -10.95 -0.39 -16.30
CA ALA A 70 -9.54 -0.14 -16.53
C ALA A 70 -8.96 -1.13 -17.54
N LYS A 71 -7.98 -0.67 -18.34
CA LYS A 71 -7.24 -1.55 -19.25
C LYS A 71 -6.22 -2.44 -18.53
N ALA A 72 -5.75 -2.03 -17.36
CA ALA A 72 -4.85 -2.78 -16.51
C ALA A 72 -5.10 -2.43 -15.04
N VAL A 73 -4.95 -3.42 -14.16
CA VAL A 73 -5.10 -3.26 -12.70
C VAL A 73 -3.80 -3.71 -12.02
N ILE A 74 -3.32 -2.91 -11.06
CA ILE A 74 -2.15 -3.24 -10.24
C ILE A 74 -2.61 -3.43 -8.79
N LEU A 75 -2.33 -4.60 -8.23
CA LEU A 75 -2.57 -4.92 -6.83
C LEU A 75 -1.35 -4.53 -5.98
N ALA A 76 -1.53 -3.63 -5.02
CA ALA A 76 -0.47 -3.11 -4.15
C ALA A 76 -0.95 -2.94 -2.70
N ALA A 77 -1.80 -3.85 -2.22
CA ALA A 77 -2.54 -3.72 -0.95
C ALA A 77 -1.76 -4.18 0.30
N GLY A 78 -0.49 -4.54 0.16
CA GLY A 78 0.30 -5.11 1.26
C GLY A 78 -0.05 -6.56 1.58
N GLY A 79 0.41 -7.02 2.74
CA GLY A 79 0.26 -8.41 3.19
C GLY A 79 -1.01 -8.68 4.01
N PHE A 80 -0.91 -9.64 4.92
CA PHE A 80 -2.01 -10.06 5.81
C PHE A 80 -1.63 -10.11 7.29
N GLY A 81 -0.52 -9.47 7.68
CA GLY A 81 0.02 -9.54 9.05
C GLY A 81 -0.84 -8.90 10.15
N ALA A 82 -1.90 -8.16 9.81
CA ALA A 82 -2.87 -7.63 10.78
C ALA A 82 -4.09 -8.54 10.97
N ASN A 83 -4.31 -9.52 10.09
CA ASN A 83 -5.39 -10.50 10.21
C ASN A 83 -4.94 -11.66 11.10
N LEU A 84 -5.10 -11.49 12.42
CA LEU A 84 -4.60 -12.46 13.40
C LEU A 84 -5.27 -13.84 13.28
N ASP A 85 -6.51 -13.90 12.80
CA ASP A 85 -7.20 -15.18 12.54
C ASP A 85 -6.54 -15.93 11.38
N MET A 86 -6.28 -15.24 10.27
CA MET A 86 -5.57 -15.81 9.12
C MET A 86 -4.12 -16.19 9.47
N VAL A 87 -3.44 -15.36 10.27
CA VAL A 87 -2.09 -15.68 10.77
C VAL A 87 -2.12 -16.94 11.64
N ALA A 88 -3.09 -17.07 12.55
CA ALA A 88 -3.22 -18.23 13.42
C ALA A 88 -3.61 -19.51 12.65
N GLU A 89 -4.42 -19.39 11.60
CA GLU A 89 -4.74 -20.51 10.70
C GLU A 89 -3.51 -21.02 9.97
N LEU A 90 -2.71 -20.11 9.40
CA LEU A 90 -1.51 -20.45 8.63
C LEU A 90 -0.32 -20.84 9.51
N LYS A 91 -0.22 -20.26 10.71
CA LYS A 91 0.91 -20.41 11.61
C LYS A 91 0.48 -20.37 13.08
N PRO A 92 -0.11 -21.46 13.60
CA PRO A 92 -0.71 -21.51 14.94
C PRO A 92 0.20 -21.09 16.08
N GLU A 93 1.52 -21.28 15.95
CA GLU A 93 2.51 -20.89 16.95
C GLU A 93 2.61 -19.36 17.16
N LEU A 94 2.05 -18.55 16.26
CA LEU A 94 2.00 -17.08 16.39
C LEU A 94 0.73 -16.59 17.12
N THR A 95 -0.12 -17.50 17.58
CA THR A 95 -1.31 -17.14 18.36
C THR A 95 -0.93 -16.33 19.61
N GLY A 96 -1.57 -15.17 19.78
CA GLY A 96 -1.33 -14.27 20.92
C GLY A 96 -0.17 -13.29 20.74
N PHE A 97 0.56 -13.33 19.61
CA PHE A 97 1.56 -12.32 19.30
C PHE A 97 0.89 -10.99 18.93
N VAL A 98 1.52 -9.88 19.32
CA VAL A 98 1.16 -8.54 18.81
C VAL A 98 1.59 -8.40 17.35
N THR A 99 1.01 -7.44 16.63
CA THR A 99 1.39 -7.13 15.24
C THR A 99 1.84 -5.68 15.08
N THR A 100 2.91 -5.48 14.33
CA THR A 100 3.41 -4.13 14.00
C THR A 100 2.72 -3.53 12.78
N ASN A 101 1.77 -4.26 12.19
CA ASN A 101 1.10 -3.87 10.94
C ASN A 101 0.03 -2.80 11.19
N ALA A 102 -0.22 -2.00 10.16
CA ALA A 102 -1.40 -1.14 10.16
C ALA A 102 -2.67 -1.99 10.13
N PRO A 103 -3.80 -1.54 10.71
CA PRO A 103 -5.02 -2.34 10.80
C PRO A 103 -5.59 -2.84 9.47
N GLY A 104 -5.32 -2.15 8.36
CA GLY A 104 -5.80 -2.53 7.02
C GLY A 104 -4.98 -3.61 6.29
N VAL A 105 -3.94 -4.17 6.91
CA VAL A 105 -3.07 -5.19 6.28
C VAL A 105 -3.66 -6.59 6.51
N THR A 106 -4.82 -6.85 5.90
CA THR A 106 -5.71 -7.98 6.25
C THR A 106 -5.73 -9.13 5.24
N GLY A 107 -5.11 -8.96 4.07
CA GLY A 107 -5.06 -9.98 3.02
C GLY A 107 -6.29 -10.06 2.11
N ASP A 108 -7.25 -9.14 2.22
CA ASP A 108 -8.52 -9.22 1.49
C ASP A 108 -8.33 -9.20 -0.04
N VAL A 109 -7.36 -8.41 -0.52
CA VAL A 109 -7.04 -8.33 -1.96
C VAL A 109 -6.34 -9.59 -2.47
N ILE A 110 -5.63 -10.34 -1.61
CA ILE A 110 -5.09 -11.66 -1.98
C ILE A 110 -6.26 -12.61 -2.26
N LYS A 111 -7.23 -12.68 -1.35
CA LYS A 111 -8.43 -13.51 -1.51
C LYS A 111 -9.27 -13.10 -2.73
N MET A 112 -9.37 -11.81 -2.99
CA MET A 112 -10.02 -11.27 -4.19
C MET A 112 -9.36 -11.78 -5.47
N ALA A 113 -8.02 -11.76 -5.55
CA ALA A 113 -7.30 -12.30 -6.70
C ALA A 113 -7.40 -13.83 -6.80
N GLU A 114 -7.35 -14.56 -5.68
CA GLU A 114 -7.57 -16.02 -5.67
C GLU A 114 -8.94 -16.41 -6.23
N SER A 115 -9.97 -15.57 -6.01
CA SER A 115 -11.34 -15.82 -6.49
C SER A 115 -11.45 -15.88 -8.01
N ILE A 116 -10.55 -15.23 -8.75
CA ILE A 116 -10.47 -15.25 -10.21
C ILE A 116 -9.37 -16.20 -10.75
N GLY A 117 -8.80 -17.04 -9.87
CA GLY A 117 -7.87 -18.10 -10.24
C GLY A 117 -6.38 -17.82 -9.95
N ALA A 118 -6.04 -16.67 -9.36
CA ALA A 118 -4.66 -16.36 -9.02
C ALA A 118 -4.04 -17.40 -8.08
N ALA A 119 -2.77 -17.72 -8.32
CA ALA A 119 -1.98 -18.58 -7.46
C ALA A 119 -1.33 -17.79 -6.34
N THR A 120 -1.18 -18.44 -5.18
CA THR A 120 -0.36 -17.97 -4.07
C THR A 120 0.81 -18.90 -3.81
N VAL A 121 1.87 -18.38 -3.20
CA VAL A 121 3.03 -19.16 -2.76
C VAL A 121 3.48 -18.67 -1.39
N ASP A 122 4.12 -19.56 -0.61
CA ASP A 122 4.76 -19.24 0.67
C ASP A 122 3.82 -18.63 1.74
N MET A 123 2.51 -18.88 1.70
CA MET A 123 1.53 -18.25 2.59
C MET A 123 1.78 -18.51 4.09
N ASP A 124 2.42 -19.63 4.45
CA ASP A 124 2.83 -19.94 5.83
C ASP A 124 4.15 -19.27 6.25
N GLN A 125 4.84 -18.61 5.31
CA GLN A 125 6.07 -17.87 5.57
C GLN A 125 5.73 -16.49 6.15
N ILE A 126 5.45 -16.48 7.46
CA ILE A 126 5.17 -15.28 8.24
C ILE A 126 6.37 -14.97 9.15
N GLN A 127 6.87 -13.73 9.07
CA GLN A 127 8.01 -13.25 9.84
C GLN A 127 7.56 -12.43 11.04
N ILE A 128 8.19 -12.73 12.17
CA ILE A 128 8.18 -11.89 13.37
C ILE A 128 9.38 -10.94 13.39
N HIS A 129 9.19 -9.74 13.92
CA HIS A 129 10.26 -8.82 14.26
C HIS A 129 10.70 -9.08 15.70
N PRO A 130 12.02 -9.19 16.01
CA PRO A 130 12.46 -9.48 17.37
C PRO A 130 12.16 -8.32 18.33
N THR A 131 12.36 -7.07 17.91
CA THR A 131 12.27 -5.93 18.83
C THR A 131 10.97 -5.16 18.67
N VAL A 132 9.92 -5.53 19.43
CA VAL A 132 8.61 -4.84 19.48
C VAL A 132 8.25 -4.46 20.93
N GLU A 133 7.88 -3.20 21.15
CA GLU A 133 7.28 -2.73 22.39
C GLU A 133 5.84 -3.24 22.45
N GLN A 134 5.52 -4.03 23.47
CA GLN A 134 4.33 -4.89 23.48
C GLN A 134 3.04 -4.15 23.83
N ALA A 135 3.09 -3.05 24.59
CA ALA A 135 1.87 -2.35 25.02
C ALA A 135 1.19 -1.60 23.87
N THR A 136 1.99 -1.02 22.96
CA THR A 136 1.49 -0.26 21.81
C THR A 136 1.73 -0.96 20.48
N SER A 137 2.33 -2.15 20.50
CA SER A 137 2.80 -2.89 19.31
C SER A 137 3.78 -2.07 18.45
N SER A 138 4.50 -1.13 19.07
CA SER A 138 5.43 -0.25 18.36
C SER A 138 6.71 -1.00 18.03
N LEU A 139 7.05 -1.04 16.73
CA LEU A 139 8.33 -1.58 16.29
C LEU A 139 9.49 -0.71 16.76
N ILE A 140 10.43 -1.32 17.49
CA ILE A 140 11.73 -0.71 17.81
C ILE A 140 12.68 -1.06 16.68
N THR A 141 13.11 -0.04 15.94
CA THR A 141 13.85 -0.24 14.68
C THR A 141 15.14 -1.03 14.93
N GLU A 142 15.42 -1.95 14.02
CA GLU A 142 16.67 -2.69 13.98
C GLU A 142 17.90 -1.78 13.81
N ALA A 143 17.69 -0.50 13.46
CA ALA A 143 18.73 0.51 13.54
C ALA A 143 19.33 0.64 14.94
N VAL A 144 18.54 0.50 16.01
CA VAL A 144 19.06 0.60 17.39
C VAL A 144 20.12 -0.48 17.63
N ARG A 145 19.89 -1.72 17.20
CA ARG A 145 20.93 -2.77 17.21
C ARG A 145 22.04 -2.47 16.21
N GLY A 146 21.68 -2.09 14.98
CA GLY A 146 22.62 -1.79 13.91
C GLY A 146 23.59 -0.64 14.19
N ASP A 147 23.24 0.26 15.10
CA ASP A 147 24.04 1.42 15.50
C ASP A 147 24.82 1.17 16.81
N GLY A 148 24.70 -0.02 17.42
CA GLY A 148 25.51 -0.40 18.59
C GLY A 148 24.74 -1.05 19.74
N GLY A 149 23.41 -0.93 19.78
CA GLY A 149 22.61 -1.47 20.88
C GLY A 149 22.80 -2.98 21.07
N ILE A 150 22.75 -3.43 22.32
CA ILE A 150 22.87 -4.85 22.71
C ILE A 150 21.53 -5.37 23.23
N LEU A 151 21.33 -6.68 23.17
CA LEU A 151 20.16 -7.35 23.76
C LEU A 151 20.57 -8.04 25.05
N VAL A 152 19.83 -7.77 26.12
CA VAL A 152 20.11 -8.28 27.47
C VAL A 152 18.85 -8.88 28.05
N ASN A 153 18.95 -10.05 28.67
CA ASN A 153 17.84 -10.74 29.32
C ASN A 153 17.57 -10.21 30.74
N GLN A 154 16.56 -10.74 31.42
CA GLN A 154 16.20 -10.32 32.80
C GLN A 154 17.30 -10.65 33.82
N GLU A 155 18.20 -11.57 33.51
CA GLU A 155 19.38 -11.89 34.31
C GLU A 155 20.56 -10.93 34.06
N GLY A 156 20.40 -9.91 33.22
CA GLY A 156 21.43 -8.91 32.94
C GLY A 156 22.54 -9.40 32.00
N LYS A 157 22.31 -10.47 31.22
CA LYS A 157 23.30 -11.07 30.31
C LYS A 157 22.89 -10.95 28.84
N ARG A 158 23.89 -10.78 27.96
CA ARG A 158 23.72 -11.01 26.53
C ARG A 158 23.45 -12.48 26.26
N PHE A 159 22.72 -12.78 25.18
CA PHE A 159 22.28 -14.16 24.87
C PHE A 159 22.31 -14.51 23.38
N THR A 160 22.60 -13.56 22.49
CA THR A 160 22.62 -13.80 21.05
C THR A 160 23.50 -12.78 20.32
N ASN A 161 23.84 -13.08 19.07
CA ASN A 161 24.39 -12.09 18.15
C ASN A 161 23.25 -11.18 17.67
N GLU A 162 23.26 -9.92 18.11
CA GLU A 162 22.17 -8.98 17.84
C GLU A 162 22.00 -8.62 16.35
N MET A 163 22.98 -8.98 15.51
CA MET A 163 22.95 -8.77 14.06
C MET A 163 22.62 -10.05 13.27
N GLY A 164 22.21 -11.11 13.95
CA GLY A 164 21.64 -12.31 13.34
C GLY A 164 20.37 -12.03 12.53
N THR A 165 19.90 -13.05 11.81
CA THR A 165 18.61 -12.98 11.11
C THR A 165 17.46 -12.97 12.11
N ARG A 166 16.29 -12.45 11.69
CA ARG A 166 15.17 -12.16 12.60
C ARG A 166 14.63 -13.41 13.30
N ASP A 167 14.56 -14.52 12.60
CA ASP A 167 14.23 -15.85 13.12
C ASP A 167 15.19 -16.28 14.24
N VAL A 168 16.51 -16.16 14.03
CA VAL A 168 17.53 -16.53 15.02
C VAL A 168 17.44 -15.65 16.27
N VAL A 169 17.33 -14.33 16.08
CA VAL A 169 17.25 -13.38 17.20
C VAL A 169 15.95 -13.56 17.98
N SER A 170 14.81 -13.72 17.28
CA SER A 170 13.51 -13.90 17.94
C SER A 170 13.43 -15.24 18.68
N ALA A 171 13.97 -16.32 18.12
CA ALA A 171 14.02 -17.63 18.80
C ALA A 171 14.88 -17.56 20.07
N ALA A 172 16.02 -16.86 20.02
CA ALA A 172 16.86 -16.66 21.18
C ALA A 172 16.18 -15.83 22.27
N GLU A 173 15.39 -14.83 21.87
CA GLU A 173 14.63 -13.97 22.79
C GLU A 173 13.45 -14.69 23.46
N ILE A 174 12.67 -15.47 22.69
CA ILE A 174 11.57 -16.30 23.21
C ILE A 174 12.07 -17.30 24.26
N ALA A 175 13.30 -17.78 24.12
CA ALA A 175 13.92 -18.71 25.07
C ALA A 175 14.37 -18.06 26.39
N GLN A 176 14.35 -16.73 26.51
CA GLN A 176 14.73 -16.03 27.74
C GLN A 176 13.61 -16.06 28.79
N THR A 177 13.97 -15.79 30.05
CA THR A 177 13.01 -15.67 31.15
C THR A 177 11.93 -14.64 30.80
N GLY A 178 10.68 -15.09 30.73
CA GLY A 178 9.54 -14.24 30.39
C GLY A 178 9.29 -14.03 28.89
N GLY A 179 10.14 -14.56 28.00
CA GLY A 179 9.98 -14.44 26.54
C GLY A 179 10.20 -13.03 26.01
N TYR A 180 10.99 -12.21 26.72
CA TYR A 180 11.34 -10.84 26.35
C TYR A 180 12.81 -10.56 26.64
N ALA A 181 13.30 -9.44 26.12
CA ALA A 181 14.61 -8.90 26.44
C ALA A 181 14.55 -7.36 26.58
N PHE A 182 15.68 -6.76 26.91
CA PHE A 182 15.90 -5.33 26.87
C PHE A 182 16.89 -5.00 25.77
N VAL A 183 16.53 -4.08 24.89
CA VAL A 183 17.53 -3.42 24.03
C VAL A 183 18.16 -2.28 24.81
N ILE A 184 19.48 -2.37 25.03
CA ILE A 184 20.26 -1.39 25.80
C ILE A 184 21.17 -0.59 24.86
N PHE A 185 21.19 0.73 25.03
CA PHE A 185 22.03 1.65 24.28
C PHE A 185 22.38 2.90 25.11
N ASP A 186 23.30 3.73 24.62
CA ASP A 186 23.84 4.88 25.33
C ASP A 186 23.48 6.22 24.65
N GLU A 187 23.91 7.34 25.24
CA GLU A 187 23.62 8.68 24.73
C GLU A 187 24.22 8.92 23.35
N ALA A 188 25.38 8.34 23.04
CA ALA A 188 26.01 8.51 21.73
C ALA A 188 25.14 7.90 20.62
N LEU A 189 24.55 6.72 20.87
CA LEU A 189 23.61 6.11 19.93
C LEU A 189 22.35 6.95 19.75
N LYS A 190 21.76 7.44 20.85
CA LYS A 190 20.57 8.30 20.81
C LYS A 190 20.83 9.56 19.97
N GLU A 191 21.95 10.26 20.18
CA GLU A 191 22.31 11.46 19.42
C GLU A 191 22.44 11.18 17.91
N GLY A 192 22.91 10.00 17.53
CA GLY A 192 23.05 9.57 16.14
C GLY A 192 21.77 8.99 15.51
N ASN A 193 20.75 8.66 16.30
CA ASN A 193 19.58 7.93 15.85
C ASN A 193 18.27 8.59 16.31
N LYS A 194 17.64 9.38 15.42
CA LYS A 194 16.37 10.07 15.68
C LYS A 194 15.23 9.13 16.09
N SER A 195 15.25 7.86 15.66
CA SER A 195 14.24 6.89 16.10
C SER A 195 14.42 6.52 17.57
N ALA A 196 15.67 6.33 18.01
CA ALA A 196 15.98 6.09 19.42
C ALA A 196 15.53 7.26 20.31
N ALA A 197 15.81 8.50 19.90
CA ALA A 197 15.30 9.69 20.58
C ALA A 197 13.76 9.69 20.65
N LYS A 198 13.06 9.40 19.55
CA LYS A 198 11.59 9.32 19.50
C LYS A 198 11.02 8.26 20.47
N TYR A 199 11.68 7.13 20.65
CA TYR A 199 11.23 6.11 21.61
C TYR A 199 11.34 6.58 23.06
N ILE A 200 12.39 7.35 23.38
CA ILE A 200 12.55 7.96 24.70
C ILE A 200 11.44 9.01 24.92
N ASP A 201 11.18 9.87 23.94
CA ASP A 201 10.11 10.89 24.02
C ASP A 201 8.72 10.27 24.19
N LYS A 202 8.50 9.07 23.63
CA LYS A 202 7.28 8.28 23.82
C LYS A 202 7.18 7.60 25.19
N GLY A 203 8.22 7.67 26.01
CA GLY A 203 8.27 7.03 27.32
C GLY A 203 8.52 5.51 27.29
N PHE A 204 9.03 4.98 26.18
CA PHE A 204 9.30 3.53 26.05
C PHE A 204 10.56 3.09 26.80
N ALA A 205 11.49 4.02 27.06
CA ALA A 205 12.77 3.72 27.66
C ALA A 205 12.79 3.97 29.17
N LYS A 206 13.42 3.06 29.92
CA LYS A 206 14.01 3.34 31.24
C LYS A 206 15.36 4.02 31.05
N ILE A 207 15.73 4.89 31.99
CA ILE A 207 16.89 5.79 31.85
C ILE A 207 17.71 5.77 33.13
N GLY A 208 19.00 5.45 33.05
CA GLY A 208 19.94 5.57 34.18
C GLY A 208 21.14 6.44 33.81
N ASN A 209 21.59 7.31 34.71
CA ASN A 209 22.85 8.06 34.51
C ASN A 209 24.08 7.18 34.77
N THR A 210 23.88 6.03 35.42
CA THR A 210 24.85 4.94 35.51
C THR A 210 24.20 3.61 35.13
N ILE A 211 25.00 2.57 34.95
CA ILE A 211 24.49 1.22 34.66
C ILE A 211 23.75 0.64 35.86
N GLU A 212 24.18 0.98 37.06
CA GLU A 212 23.54 0.57 38.31
C GLU A 212 22.15 1.20 38.45
N GLU A 213 22.03 2.51 38.19
CA GLU A 213 20.72 3.19 38.17
C GLU A 213 19.77 2.58 37.13
N LEU A 214 20.30 2.23 35.95
CA LEU A 214 19.50 1.56 34.92
C LEU A 214 19.08 0.16 35.37
N ALA A 215 20.00 -0.62 35.94
CA ALA A 215 19.72 -1.97 36.43
C ALA A 215 18.62 -1.97 37.50
N GLU A 216 18.66 -1.02 38.44
CA GLU A 216 17.63 -0.83 39.47
C GLU A 216 16.25 -0.60 38.85
N GLN A 217 16.13 0.25 37.82
CA GLN A 217 14.85 0.50 37.14
C GLN A 217 14.31 -0.73 36.39
N LEU A 218 15.19 -1.63 35.97
CA LEU A 218 14.85 -2.86 35.25
C LEU A 218 14.65 -4.06 36.18
N ASN A 219 14.90 -3.90 37.48
CA ASN A 219 14.98 -4.98 38.45
C ASN A 219 15.99 -6.09 38.03
N ILE A 220 17.14 -5.65 37.51
CA ILE A 220 18.29 -6.50 37.17
C ILE A 220 19.36 -6.32 38.25
N ASP A 221 20.13 -7.37 38.56
CA ASP A 221 21.27 -7.24 39.45
C ASP A 221 22.30 -6.23 38.90
N PRO A 222 22.60 -5.13 39.63
CA PRO A 222 23.48 -4.07 39.12
C PRO A 222 24.88 -4.55 38.76
N ALA A 223 25.45 -5.45 39.55
CA ALA A 223 26.79 -5.98 39.29
C ALA A 223 26.85 -6.81 38.00
N THR A 224 25.82 -7.63 37.77
CA THR A 224 25.73 -8.47 36.56
C THR A 224 25.56 -7.63 35.30
N LEU A 225 24.69 -6.61 35.32
CA LEU A 225 24.53 -5.75 34.14
C LEU A 225 25.81 -4.94 33.84
N ALA A 226 26.46 -4.42 34.87
CA ALA A 226 27.73 -3.72 34.74
C ALA A 226 28.83 -4.63 34.16
N GLU A 227 28.93 -5.87 34.64
CA GLU A 227 29.87 -6.86 34.09
C GLU A 227 29.60 -7.15 32.61
N THR A 228 28.35 -7.28 32.20
CA THR A 228 27.96 -7.50 30.80
C THR A 228 28.43 -6.36 29.89
N LEU A 229 28.18 -5.11 30.25
CA LEU A 229 28.60 -3.97 29.43
C LEU A 229 30.12 -3.77 29.44
N ASN A 230 30.77 -3.95 30.59
CA ASN A 230 32.23 -3.87 30.69
C ASN A 230 32.91 -4.94 29.83
N THR A 231 32.39 -6.17 29.85
CA THR A 231 32.91 -7.28 29.03
C THR A 231 32.70 -6.99 27.55
N TYR A 232 31.50 -6.53 27.15
CA TYR A 232 31.22 -6.16 25.76
C TYR A 232 32.15 -5.06 25.26
N ASN A 233 32.30 -3.96 26.00
CA ASN A 233 33.16 -2.85 25.62
C ASN A 233 34.64 -3.29 25.52
N LYS A 234 35.14 -4.06 26.49
CA LYS A 234 36.51 -4.58 26.47
C LYS A 234 36.78 -5.52 25.29
N ASN A 235 35.81 -6.37 24.95
CA ASN A 235 35.89 -7.26 23.80
C ASN A 235 35.98 -6.44 22.50
N LEU A 236 35.13 -5.42 22.35
CA LEU A 236 35.17 -4.52 21.19
C LEU A 236 36.48 -3.73 21.08
N GLU A 237 37.05 -3.25 22.19
CA GLU A 237 38.38 -2.61 22.20
C GLU A 237 39.47 -3.58 21.72
N ALA A 238 39.33 -4.88 22.03
CA ALA A 238 40.19 -5.93 21.52
C ALA A 238 39.90 -6.33 20.06
N GLY A 239 38.87 -5.74 19.44
CA GLY A 239 38.54 -5.91 18.02
C GLY A 239 37.68 -7.14 17.67
N SER A 240 37.05 -7.79 18.66
CA SER A 240 36.21 -8.98 18.41
C SER A 240 35.10 -9.13 19.45
N ASP A 241 34.04 -9.86 19.12
CA ASP A 241 33.03 -10.31 20.08
C ASP A 241 33.14 -11.83 20.23
N PRO A 242 34.00 -12.35 21.13
CA PRO A 242 34.20 -13.79 21.30
C PRO A 242 32.96 -14.52 21.85
N ASP A 243 32.04 -13.79 22.49
CA ASP A 243 30.87 -14.38 23.13
C ASP A 243 29.82 -14.81 22.09
N PHE A 244 29.57 -13.97 21.07
CA PHE A 244 28.51 -14.22 20.08
C PHE A 244 28.92 -13.96 18.62
N GLY A 245 30.18 -13.59 18.36
CA GLY A 245 30.70 -13.40 17.01
C GLY A 245 30.09 -12.21 16.25
N ARG A 246 29.62 -11.17 16.94
CA ARG A 246 29.09 -9.95 16.30
C ARG A 246 30.21 -9.19 15.58
N THR A 247 30.09 -9.06 14.26
CA THR A 247 31.08 -8.39 13.39
C THR A 247 30.58 -7.08 12.77
N THR A 248 29.29 -6.79 12.85
CA THR A 248 28.68 -5.57 12.32
C THR A 248 27.84 -4.87 13.39
N GLY A 249 27.55 -3.59 13.16
CA GLY A 249 26.76 -2.77 14.08
C GLY A 249 27.35 -2.72 15.49
N THR A 250 28.67 -2.70 15.62
CA THR A 250 29.37 -2.62 16.89
C THR A 250 29.65 -1.15 17.23
N ALA A 251 29.43 -0.78 18.49
CA ALA A 251 29.82 0.50 19.05
C ALA A 251 30.08 0.33 20.55
N LEU A 252 31.02 1.10 21.11
CA LEU A 252 31.20 1.15 22.56
C LEU A 252 29.98 1.83 23.19
N LEU A 253 29.51 1.28 24.31
CA LEU A 253 28.41 1.82 25.11
C LEU A 253 28.98 2.42 26.40
N VAL A 254 29.47 3.66 26.31
CA VAL A 254 30.29 4.31 27.35
C VAL A 254 29.85 5.73 27.70
N LYS A 255 28.86 6.28 26.98
CA LYS A 255 28.39 7.65 27.20
C LYS A 255 27.01 7.65 27.88
N ALA A 256 26.99 7.92 29.18
CA ALA A 256 25.76 8.15 29.92
C ALA A 256 24.96 9.37 29.39
N PRO A 257 23.62 9.40 29.57
CA PRO A 257 22.78 8.37 30.16
C PRO A 257 22.69 7.07 29.34
N TYR A 258 22.25 6.00 30.00
CA TYR A 258 21.98 4.70 29.40
C TYR A 258 20.48 4.45 29.36
N TYR A 259 20.05 3.79 28.30
CA TYR A 259 18.66 3.59 27.96
C TYR A 259 18.37 2.10 27.79
N ALA A 260 17.21 1.66 28.25
CA ALA A 260 16.71 0.31 28.01
C ALA A 260 15.24 0.33 27.62
N ILE A 261 14.90 -0.37 26.54
CA ILE A 261 13.51 -0.58 26.12
C ILE A 261 13.20 -2.07 26.22
N GLN A 262 12.15 -2.43 26.97
CA GLN A 262 11.67 -3.80 27.03
C GLN A 262 11.00 -4.16 25.69
N ILE A 263 11.42 -5.28 25.12
CA ILE A 263 10.97 -5.74 23.80
C ILE A 263 10.68 -7.24 23.85
N ALA A 264 9.73 -7.65 23.02
CA ALA A 264 9.49 -9.06 22.70
C ALA A 264 9.15 -9.17 21.21
N PRO A 265 9.12 -10.38 20.62
CA PRO A 265 8.84 -10.48 19.20
C PRO A 265 7.36 -10.20 18.86
N GLY A 266 7.09 -9.77 17.63
CA GLY A 266 5.74 -9.51 17.13
C GLY A 266 5.60 -9.75 15.63
N ILE A 267 4.41 -10.10 15.16
CA ILE A 267 4.08 -10.32 13.74
C ILE A 267 4.40 -9.05 12.95
N HIS A 268 5.09 -9.20 11.82
CA HIS A 268 5.66 -8.05 11.13
C HIS A 268 5.50 -8.03 9.63
N HIS A 269 5.69 -9.17 8.96
CA HIS A 269 5.64 -9.22 7.50
C HIS A 269 5.22 -10.61 7.03
N THR A 270 4.46 -10.67 5.95
CA THR A 270 4.03 -11.92 5.31
C THR A 270 4.78 -12.08 4.00
N MET A 271 5.70 -13.04 3.93
CA MET A 271 6.53 -13.24 2.73
C MET A 271 5.77 -13.96 1.61
N GLY A 272 4.71 -14.68 1.97
CA GLY A 272 3.80 -15.30 1.04
C GLY A 272 2.77 -14.33 0.47
N GLY A 273 2.29 -14.66 -0.72
CA GLY A 273 1.32 -13.85 -1.43
C GLY A 273 1.12 -14.36 -2.86
N LEU A 274 0.62 -13.48 -3.72
CA LEU A 274 0.36 -13.77 -5.13
C LEU A 274 1.65 -14.13 -5.89
N VAL A 275 1.57 -15.17 -6.73
CA VAL A 275 2.67 -15.52 -7.63
C VAL A 275 2.70 -14.52 -8.77
N ILE A 276 3.88 -13.96 -9.04
CA ILE A 276 4.12 -13.08 -10.18
C ILE A 276 5.26 -13.60 -11.05
N ASN A 277 5.23 -13.27 -12.34
CA ASN A 277 6.40 -13.43 -13.21
C ASN A 277 7.37 -12.22 -13.11
N THR A 278 8.47 -12.26 -13.86
CA THR A 278 9.45 -11.17 -13.88
C THR A 278 8.95 -9.88 -14.51
N ASP A 279 7.78 -9.90 -15.15
CA ASP A 279 7.07 -8.71 -15.64
C ASP A 279 5.97 -8.26 -14.69
N THR A 280 5.95 -8.77 -13.45
CA THR A 280 4.99 -8.47 -12.38
C THR A 280 3.54 -8.84 -12.67
N GLN A 281 3.30 -9.67 -13.70
CA GLN A 281 1.96 -10.18 -13.99
C GLN A 281 1.58 -11.24 -12.96
N VAL A 282 0.35 -11.19 -12.47
CA VAL A 282 -0.19 -12.21 -11.56
C VAL A 282 -0.41 -13.50 -12.35
N LEU A 283 -0.01 -14.64 -11.77
CA LEU A 283 -0.11 -15.94 -12.41
C LEU A 283 -1.29 -16.75 -11.87
N ASN A 284 -1.93 -17.50 -12.75
CA ASN A 284 -2.85 -18.58 -12.43
C ASN A 284 -2.10 -19.78 -11.83
N LYS A 285 -2.86 -20.75 -11.28
CA LYS A 285 -2.32 -22.02 -10.73
C LYS A 285 -1.58 -22.89 -11.76
N ASP A 286 -1.84 -22.69 -13.06
CA ASP A 286 -1.13 -23.36 -14.16
C ASP A 286 0.10 -22.59 -14.66
N ASN A 287 0.47 -21.50 -13.97
CA ASN A 287 1.53 -20.54 -14.32
C ASN A 287 1.28 -19.68 -15.57
N SER A 288 0.08 -19.72 -16.16
CA SER A 288 -0.30 -18.72 -17.17
C SER A 288 -0.54 -17.35 -16.51
N ALA A 289 -0.25 -16.27 -17.22
CA ALA A 289 -0.53 -14.92 -16.71
C ALA A 289 -2.04 -14.62 -16.79
N ILE A 290 -2.58 -14.01 -15.73
CA ILE A 290 -3.91 -13.39 -15.77
C ILE A 290 -3.77 -12.10 -16.57
N GLU A 291 -4.49 -12.03 -17.68
CA GLU A 291 -4.38 -10.89 -18.60
C GLU A 291 -4.81 -9.59 -17.90
N ALA A 292 -4.04 -8.51 -18.14
CA ALA A 292 -4.25 -7.17 -17.58
C ALA A 292 -4.08 -7.03 -16.05
N LEU A 293 -3.64 -8.07 -15.33
CA LEU A 293 -3.47 -8.04 -13.88
C LEU A 293 -1.99 -8.10 -13.46
N TYR A 294 -1.60 -7.13 -12.63
CA TYR A 294 -0.24 -7.00 -12.10
C TYR A 294 -0.27 -6.91 -10.58
N ALA A 295 0.83 -7.22 -9.92
CA ALA A 295 0.96 -7.04 -8.47
C ALA A 295 2.39 -6.64 -8.07
N ALA A 296 2.51 -5.87 -6.99
CA ALA A 296 3.80 -5.44 -6.48
C ALA A 296 3.80 -5.24 -4.96
N GLY A 297 4.94 -5.50 -4.33
CA GLY A 297 5.16 -5.34 -2.90
C GLY A 297 4.72 -6.56 -2.09
N GLU A 298 4.42 -6.35 -0.81
CA GLU A 298 4.17 -7.42 0.17
C GLU A 298 2.95 -8.30 -0.16
N ILE A 299 2.08 -7.88 -1.08
CA ILE A 299 0.99 -8.73 -1.57
C ILE A 299 1.51 -9.93 -2.40
N THR A 300 2.77 -9.90 -2.83
CA THR A 300 3.38 -10.91 -3.70
C THR A 300 4.23 -11.91 -2.90
N GLY A 301 4.25 -13.16 -3.36
CA GLY A 301 5.02 -14.26 -2.77
C GLY A 301 6.29 -14.61 -3.56
N GLY A 302 7.21 -15.35 -2.94
CA GLY A 302 8.39 -15.93 -3.59
C GLY A 302 9.63 -15.02 -3.68
N ILE A 303 9.50 -13.70 -3.48
CA ILE A 303 10.63 -12.76 -3.50
C ILE A 303 11.56 -12.97 -2.29
N HIS A 304 10.98 -13.19 -1.12
CA HIS A 304 11.71 -13.23 0.16
C HIS A 304 11.90 -14.64 0.73
N GLY A 305 11.26 -15.65 0.12
CA GLY A 305 11.22 -17.03 0.61
C GLY A 305 10.83 -17.12 2.08
N ALA A 306 11.50 -18.00 2.83
CA ALA A 306 11.15 -18.25 4.23
C ALA A 306 11.47 -17.12 5.22
N ASN A 307 12.33 -16.15 4.86
CA ASN A 307 12.79 -15.13 5.81
C ASN A 307 13.31 -13.87 5.11
N ARG A 308 12.55 -12.77 5.21
CA ARG A 308 12.93 -11.48 4.63
C ARG A 308 14.09 -10.81 5.39
N ILE A 309 15.12 -10.36 4.66
CA ILE A 309 16.20 -9.54 5.23
C ILE A 309 15.73 -8.09 5.49
N GLY A 310 16.13 -7.53 6.64
CA GLY A 310 15.75 -6.17 7.03
C GLY A 310 16.20 -5.12 6.01
N GLY A 311 15.26 -4.37 5.45
CA GLY A 311 15.49 -3.36 4.40
C GLY A 311 15.10 -3.82 2.99
N ASN A 312 15.00 -5.13 2.73
CA ASN A 312 14.64 -5.62 1.39
C ASN A 312 13.20 -5.28 0.99
N ALA A 313 12.24 -5.18 1.93
CA ALA A 313 10.86 -4.80 1.60
C ALA A 313 10.78 -3.40 0.95
N VAL A 314 11.58 -2.44 1.42
CA VAL A 314 11.59 -1.09 0.84
C VAL A 314 12.20 -1.11 -0.57
N ALA A 315 13.22 -1.95 -0.80
CA ALA A 315 13.78 -2.13 -2.13
C ALA A 315 12.78 -2.80 -3.07
N ASP A 316 12.10 -3.85 -2.60
CA ASP A 316 11.05 -4.59 -3.30
C ASP A 316 9.93 -3.66 -3.78
N ILE A 317 9.25 -2.94 -2.88
CA ILE A 317 8.12 -2.07 -3.26
C ILE A 317 8.53 -1.00 -4.29
N VAL A 318 9.76 -0.49 -4.22
CA VAL A 318 10.25 0.54 -5.16
C VAL A 318 10.59 -0.08 -6.52
N VAL A 319 11.25 -1.23 -6.54
CA VAL A 319 11.67 -1.90 -7.78
C VAL A 319 10.46 -2.48 -8.50
N PHE A 320 9.69 -3.33 -7.82
CA PHE A 320 8.56 -4.02 -8.41
C PHE A 320 7.34 -3.11 -8.58
N GLY A 321 7.15 -2.11 -7.71
CA GLY A 321 6.10 -1.11 -7.92
C GLY A 321 6.33 -0.28 -9.19
N LYS A 322 7.58 0.16 -9.43
CA LYS A 322 7.95 0.84 -10.68
C LYS A 322 7.78 -0.06 -11.90
N GLN A 323 8.18 -1.33 -11.78
CA GLN A 323 8.07 -2.30 -12.85
C GLN A 323 6.61 -2.58 -13.21
N ALA A 324 5.76 -2.84 -12.22
CA ALA A 324 4.32 -3.04 -12.41
C ALA A 324 3.66 -1.83 -13.05
N GLY A 325 3.98 -0.61 -12.58
CA GLY A 325 3.48 0.62 -13.22
C GLY A 325 3.88 0.72 -14.69
N THR A 326 5.14 0.42 -15.02
CA THR A 326 5.64 0.46 -16.40
C THR A 326 4.96 -0.59 -17.26
N LYS A 327 4.85 -1.83 -16.77
CA LYS A 327 4.28 -2.96 -17.53
C LYS A 327 2.78 -2.82 -17.72
N ALA A 328 2.05 -2.36 -16.71
CA ALA A 328 0.63 -2.05 -16.82
C ALA A 328 0.38 -0.91 -17.81
N ALA A 329 1.21 0.14 -17.80
CA ALA A 329 1.09 1.24 -18.76
C ALA A 329 1.40 0.82 -20.20
N GLU A 330 2.47 0.06 -20.43
CA GLU A 330 2.80 -0.55 -21.73
C GLU A 330 1.61 -1.37 -22.27
N TYR A 331 1.03 -2.21 -21.41
CA TYR A 331 -0.13 -3.01 -21.75
C TYR A 331 -1.35 -2.13 -22.06
N ALA A 332 -1.68 -1.15 -21.20
CA ALA A 332 -2.83 -0.29 -21.38
C ALA A 332 -2.76 0.49 -22.71
N LEU A 333 -1.61 1.09 -23.03
CA LEU A 333 -1.39 1.82 -24.30
C LEU A 333 -1.57 0.91 -25.52
N ALA A 334 -1.06 -0.33 -25.45
CA ALA A 334 -1.23 -1.30 -26.53
C ALA A 334 -2.70 -1.75 -26.72
N HIS A 335 -3.56 -1.53 -25.73
CA HIS A 335 -4.98 -1.94 -25.72
C HIS A 335 -5.94 -0.74 -25.68
N GLY A 336 -5.52 0.39 -26.26
CA GLY A 336 -6.36 1.57 -26.49
C GLY A 336 -6.50 2.51 -25.30
N GLY A 337 -5.65 2.40 -24.27
CA GLY A 337 -5.52 3.42 -23.24
C GLY A 337 -4.88 4.68 -23.79
N THR A 338 -5.41 5.85 -23.43
CA THR A 338 -4.99 7.17 -23.95
C THR A 338 -3.99 7.88 -23.02
N GLY A 339 -3.84 7.42 -21.79
CA GLY A 339 -2.94 8.00 -20.78
C GLY A 339 -3.48 9.27 -20.09
N VAL A 340 -4.67 9.75 -20.47
CA VAL A 340 -5.29 10.98 -19.94
C VAL A 340 -6.82 10.86 -19.95
N ASP A 341 -7.38 9.82 -19.32
CA ASP A 341 -8.82 9.77 -19.10
C ASP A 341 -9.08 10.11 -17.63
N ASN A 342 -9.88 11.14 -17.36
CA ASN A 342 -10.48 11.35 -16.05
C ASN A 342 -11.41 10.15 -15.80
N ALA A 343 -10.87 9.10 -15.18
CA ALA A 343 -11.61 7.87 -14.98
C ALA A 343 -12.81 8.17 -14.06
N VAL A 344 -14.04 8.07 -14.61
CA VAL A 344 -15.27 8.31 -13.86
C VAL A 344 -15.70 6.99 -13.23
N ALA A 345 -15.67 6.92 -11.90
CA ALA A 345 -16.27 5.81 -11.17
C ALA A 345 -17.79 5.97 -11.12
N VAL A 346 -18.52 4.90 -11.42
CA VAL A 346 -20.01 4.91 -11.48
C VAL A 346 -20.56 4.22 -10.23
N GLU A 347 -21.46 4.89 -9.50
CA GLU A 347 -22.14 4.32 -8.31
C GLU A 347 -23.04 3.15 -8.71
N THR A 348 -22.92 2.02 -8.01
CA THR A 348 -23.76 0.82 -8.19
C THR A 348 -24.85 0.79 -7.11
N GLY A 349 -26.05 1.20 -7.49
CA GLY A 349 -27.34 0.83 -6.86
C GLY A 349 -28.17 0.06 -7.89
N ASP A 350 -29.43 -0.31 -7.59
CA ASP A 350 -30.38 -0.91 -8.56
C ASP A 350 -30.62 0.01 -9.77
N VAL A 351 -29.66 0.06 -10.67
CA VAL A 351 -29.61 0.91 -11.85
C VAL A 351 -29.39 -0.06 -13.00
N GLU A 352 -30.40 -0.20 -13.86
CA GLU A 352 -30.21 -0.76 -15.21
C GLU A 352 -28.98 -0.10 -15.81
N VAL A 353 -28.08 -0.90 -16.39
CA VAL A 353 -26.85 -0.44 -17.05
C VAL A 353 -27.18 0.73 -18.00
N VAL A 354 -26.99 1.98 -17.56
CA VAL A 354 -27.23 3.14 -18.39
C VAL A 354 -25.96 3.43 -19.16
N GLY A 355 -26.02 3.29 -20.48
CA GLY A 355 -24.89 3.54 -21.38
C GLY A 355 -24.85 2.66 -22.61
N ALA A 356 -25.68 1.61 -22.69
CA ALA A 356 -25.96 0.94 -23.95
C ALA A 356 -27.28 1.47 -24.53
N PRO A 357 -27.39 1.66 -25.86
CA PRO A 357 -28.66 1.94 -26.51
C PRO A 357 -29.69 0.86 -26.15
N THR A 358 -30.82 1.26 -25.57
CA THR A 358 -31.97 0.38 -25.30
C THR A 358 -32.97 0.38 -26.45
N GLU A 359 -32.94 1.44 -27.26
CA GLU A 359 -33.68 1.56 -28.51
C GLU A 359 -32.69 1.68 -29.69
N PRO A 360 -33.01 1.13 -30.87
CA PRO A 360 -32.14 1.27 -32.04
C PRO A 360 -32.21 2.69 -32.61
N GLY A 361 -31.06 3.32 -32.81
CA GLY A 361 -30.94 4.59 -33.51
C GLY A 361 -31.07 4.43 -35.03
N ASN A 362 -31.30 5.55 -35.71
CA ASN A 362 -31.35 5.63 -37.18
C ASN A 362 -30.48 6.78 -37.70
N LEU A 363 -29.25 6.91 -37.19
CA LEU A 363 -28.32 7.97 -37.60
C LEU A 363 -27.25 7.46 -38.55
N LYS A 364 -26.67 8.35 -39.35
CA LYS A 364 -25.45 8.05 -40.12
C LYS A 364 -24.27 7.98 -39.15
N ASP A 365 -23.36 7.04 -39.40
CA ASP A 365 -22.19 6.85 -38.54
C ASP A 365 -21.22 8.02 -38.75
N GLY A 366 -20.63 8.52 -37.66
CA GLY A 366 -19.75 9.67 -37.69
C GLY A 366 -19.72 10.45 -36.38
N THR A 367 -18.95 11.54 -36.37
CA THR A 367 -18.87 12.48 -35.27
C THR A 367 -19.48 13.80 -35.72
N TYR A 368 -20.43 14.31 -34.93
CA TYR A 368 -21.21 15.50 -35.26
C TYR A 368 -21.13 16.51 -34.13
N THR A 369 -21.08 17.80 -34.47
CA THR A 369 -21.09 18.88 -33.49
C THR A 369 -22.24 19.84 -33.75
N ALA A 370 -22.84 20.32 -32.66
CA ALA A 370 -23.83 21.38 -32.69
C ALA A 370 -23.66 22.28 -31.47
N THR A 371 -24.11 23.52 -31.59
CA THR A 371 -23.97 24.52 -30.54
C THR A 371 -25.33 25.07 -30.18
N ALA A 372 -25.64 25.11 -28.89
CA ALA A 372 -26.88 25.68 -28.36
C ALA A 372 -26.58 26.69 -27.25
N LYS A 373 -27.52 27.60 -27.01
CA LYS A 373 -27.32 28.69 -26.05
C LYS A 373 -27.60 28.20 -24.63
N ALA A 374 -26.56 28.17 -23.80
CA ALA A 374 -26.65 27.88 -22.38
C ALA A 374 -26.71 29.16 -21.54
N ASN A 375 -26.62 29.04 -20.21
CA ASN A 375 -26.73 30.16 -19.27
C ASN A 375 -25.53 31.12 -19.36
N ASN A 376 -24.31 30.58 -19.45
CA ASN A 376 -23.07 31.35 -19.39
C ASN A 376 -22.41 31.57 -20.76
N GLY A 377 -23.04 31.10 -21.84
CA GLY A 377 -22.52 31.22 -23.20
C GLY A 377 -23.06 30.11 -24.10
N ASP A 378 -22.43 29.95 -25.25
CA ASP A 378 -22.77 28.90 -26.20
C ASP A 378 -22.10 27.58 -25.79
N LEU A 379 -22.89 26.53 -25.62
CA LEU A 379 -22.45 25.16 -25.32
C LEU A 379 -22.25 24.39 -26.63
N THR A 380 -21.05 23.91 -26.88
CA THR A 380 -20.77 23.01 -28.01
C THR A 380 -20.89 21.56 -27.54
N VAL A 381 -21.73 20.80 -28.23
CA VAL A 381 -21.98 19.38 -28.00
C VAL A 381 -21.41 18.58 -29.16
N GLU A 382 -20.68 17.52 -28.86
CA GLU A 382 -20.19 16.54 -29.83
C GLU A 382 -20.86 15.18 -29.58
N VAL A 383 -21.36 14.56 -30.65
CA VAL A 383 -22.03 13.25 -30.60
C VAL A 383 -21.31 12.29 -31.53
N VAL A 384 -20.97 11.10 -31.02
CA VAL A 384 -20.40 10.00 -31.81
C VAL A 384 -21.48 8.96 -32.08
N VAL A 385 -21.61 8.57 -33.35
CA VAL A 385 -22.56 7.57 -33.83
C VAL A 385 -21.83 6.39 -34.47
N GLU A 386 -22.12 5.17 -34.00
CA GLU A 386 -21.65 3.91 -34.58
C GLU A 386 -22.81 2.94 -34.77
N ASN A 387 -22.82 2.23 -35.90
CA ASN A 387 -23.88 1.30 -36.27
C ASN A 387 -25.29 1.90 -36.18
N GLY A 388 -25.41 3.20 -36.45
CA GLY A 388 -26.64 3.97 -36.36
C GLY A 388 -27.07 4.44 -34.97
N ASN A 389 -26.30 4.17 -33.92
CA ASN A 389 -26.62 4.56 -32.55
C ASN A 389 -25.65 5.63 -32.02
N ILE A 390 -26.18 6.62 -31.31
CA ILE A 390 -25.45 7.50 -30.42
C ILE A 390 -24.81 6.65 -29.33
N ILE A 391 -23.48 6.66 -29.27
CA ILE A 391 -22.71 5.96 -28.21
C ILE A 391 -22.09 6.92 -27.21
N THR A 392 -21.81 8.17 -27.62
CA THR A 392 -21.12 9.16 -26.78
C THR A 392 -21.66 10.55 -27.07
N ILE A 393 -21.80 11.34 -26.01
CA ILE A 393 -22.07 12.78 -26.06
C ILE A 393 -21.01 13.45 -25.20
N SER A 394 -20.31 14.45 -25.72
CA SER A 394 -19.27 15.19 -25.02
C SER A 394 -19.41 16.70 -25.25
N PHE A 395 -18.71 17.49 -24.42
CA PHE A 395 -18.88 18.94 -24.36
C PHE A 395 -17.53 19.65 -24.53
N PRO A 396 -16.97 19.70 -25.75
CA PRO A 396 -15.62 20.21 -26.01
C PRO A 396 -15.47 21.70 -25.67
N GLU A 397 -16.54 22.49 -25.74
CA GLU A 397 -16.56 23.88 -25.29
C GLU A 397 -17.79 24.11 -24.40
N ASN A 398 -17.56 24.27 -23.10
CA ASN A 398 -18.60 24.41 -22.10
C ASN A 398 -18.38 25.64 -21.20
N PRO A 399 -19.19 26.71 -21.36
CA PRO A 399 -19.08 27.91 -20.54
C PRO A 399 -19.83 27.81 -19.21
N GLU A 400 -20.59 26.74 -18.96
CA GLU A 400 -21.44 26.59 -17.79
C GLU A 400 -20.66 26.45 -16.48
N THR A 401 -21.32 26.74 -15.36
CA THR A 401 -20.74 26.51 -14.03
C THR A 401 -20.63 24.99 -13.80
N PRO A 402 -19.42 24.44 -13.51
CA PRO A 402 -19.18 23.00 -13.52
C PRO A 402 -20.19 22.20 -12.68
N THR A 403 -20.42 22.60 -11.43
CA THR A 403 -21.33 21.90 -10.51
C THR A 403 -22.80 21.93 -10.91
N ILE A 404 -23.22 22.92 -11.71
CA ILE A 404 -24.59 23.03 -12.21
C ILE A 404 -24.72 22.22 -13.51
N PHE A 405 -23.72 22.30 -14.38
CA PHE A 405 -23.68 21.56 -15.64
C PHE A 405 -23.61 20.05 -15.43
N GLU A 406 -22.75 19.59 -14.52
CA GLU A 406 -22.57 18.17 -14.19
C GLU A 406 -23.91 17.52 -13.79
N ALA A 407 -24.80 18.26 -13.11
CA ALA A 407 -26.13 17.76 -12.76
C ALA A 407 -27.04 17.57 -13.97
N ALA A 408 -26.95 18.44 -14.99
CA ALA A 408 -27.68 18.29 -16.24
C ALA A 408 -27.10 17.15 -17.10
N GLU A 409 -25.78 17.12 -17.25
CA GLU A 409 -25.04 16.10 -18.00
C GLU A 409 -25.34 14.69 -17.46
N ALA A 410 -25.20 14.50 -16.15
CA ALA A 410 -25.38 13.19 -15.51
C ALA A 410 -26.79 12.62 -15.64
N ILE A 411 -27.81 13.47 -15.84
CA ILE A 411 -29.21 13.04 -15.94
C ILE A 411 -29.63 12.89 -17.41
N ILE A 412 -29.22 13.81 -18.28
CA ILE A 412 -29.76 13.92 -19.64
C ILE A 412 -29.00 13.05 -20.64
N VAL A 413 -27.66 13.06 -20.61
CA VAL A 413 -26.84 12.30 -21.56
C VAL A 413 -27.18 10.81 -21.56
N PRO A 414 -27.33 10.14 -20.39
CA PRO A 414 -27.64 8.72 -20.38
C PRO A 414 -29.04 8.40 -20.93
N GLN A 415 -30.02 9.27 -20.73
CA GLN A 415 -31.37 9.11 -21.27
C GLN A 415 -31.39 9.24 -22.79
N ILE A 416 -30.61 10.18 -23.35
CA ILE A 416 -30.45 10.33 -24.79
C ILE A 416 -29.78 9.08 -25.39
N ILE A 417 -28.71 8.59 -24.77
CA ILE A 417 -28.02 7.37 -25.24
C ILE A 417 -28.94 6.15 -25.13
N ALA A 418 -29.77 6.04 -24.09
CA ALA A 418 -30.69 4.92 -23.96
C ALA A 418 -31.81 4.94 -25.02
N THR A 419 -32.45 6.10 -25.20
CA THR A 419 -33.64 6.26 -26.05
C THR A 419 -33.32 6.65 -27.50
N GLN A 420 -32.08 7.02 -27.79
CA GLN A 420 -31.66 7.55 -29.09
C GLN A 420 -32.48 8.79 -29.53
N SER A 421 -33.07 9.50 -28.57
CA SER A 421 -33.99 10.60 -28.76
C SER A 421 -33.79 11.67 -27.68
N THR A 422 -34.23 12.90 -27.96
CA THR A 422 -34.37 13.93 -26.92
C THR A 422 -35.82 14.10 -26.46
N GLU A 423 -36.76 13.44 -27.13
CA GLU A 423 -38.18 13.53 -26.83
C GLU A 423 -38.52 12.85 -25.50
N GLY A 424 -39.31 13.54 -24.66
CA GLY A 424 -39.78 12.99 -23.39
C GLY A 424 -38.75 13.03 -22.26
N ILE A 425 -37.57 13.62 -22.47
CA ILE A 425 -36.56 13.81 -21.42
C ILE A 425 -36.87 15.09 -20.64
N ASP A 426 -37.09 14.94 -19.33
CA ASP A 426 -37.33 16.05 -18.43
C ASP A 426 -36.04 16.83 -18.13
N VAL A 427 -36.15 18.16 -18.12
CA VAL A 427 -35.05 19.04 -17.74
C VAL A 427 -34.77 18.97 -16.24
N VAL A 428 -33.51 19.16 -15.87
CA VAL A 428 -33.10 19.21 -14.46
C VAL A 428 -33.49 20.57 -13.88
N ALA A 429 -34.34 20.57 -12.85
CA ALA A 429 -34.92 21.80 -12.28
C ALA A 429 -33.88 22.82 -11.77
N SER A 430 -32.70 22.35 -11.31
CA SER A 430 -31.59 23.21 -10.86
C SER A 430 -30.60 23.59 -11.97
N ALA A 431 -30.75 23.03 -13.17
CA ALA A 431 -29.84 23.20 -14.30
C ALA A 431 -30.62 23.30 -15.63
N THR A 432 -31.75 24.03 -15.62
CA THR A 432 -32.71 24.05 -16.72
C THR A 432 -32.12 24.58 -18.02
N ASN A 433 -31.30 25.63 -17.96
CA ASN A 433 -30.68 26.22 -19.15
C ASN A 433 -29.63 25.29 -19.77
N SER A 434 -28.81 24.64 -18.94
CA SER A 434 -27.84 23.64 -19.38
C SER A 434 -28.55 22.41 -19.96
N SER A 435 -29.65 21.99 -19.32
CA SER A 435 -30.50 20.89 -19.79
C SER A 435 -31.07 21.14 -21.18
N ASN A 436 -31.66 22.32 -21.39
CA ASN A 436 -32.21 22.71 -22.68
C ASN A 436 -31.11 22.81 -23.73
N ALA A 437 -29.93 23.36 -23.41
CA ALA A 437 -28.83 23.46 -24.35
C ALA A 437 -28.35 22.08 -24.84
N ILE A 438 -28.23 21.10 -23.94
CA ILE A 438 -27.88 19.72 -24.31
C ILE A 438 -28.95 19.13 -25.24
N LEU A 439 -30.22 19.19 -24.85
CA LEU A 439 -31.33 18.63 -25.63
C LEU A 439 -31.46 19.29 -27.02
N GLU A 440 -31.33 20.62 -27.09
CA GLU A 440 -31.40 21.37 -28.35
C GLU A 440 -30.28 21.00 -29.32
N ALA A 441 -29.03 20.98 -28.84
CA ALA A 441 -27.87 20.67 -29.69
C ALA A 441 -27.90 19.21 -30.18
N VAL A 442 -28.25 18.27 -29.30
CA VAL A 442 -28.39 16.87 -29.69
C VAL A 442 -29.56 16.70 -30.67
N GLN A 443 -30.71 17.34 -30.43
CA GLN A 443 -31.85 17.24 -31.35
C GLN A 443 -31.51 17.78 -32.73
N GLN A 444 -30.71 18.85 -32.81
CA GLN A 444 -30.19 19.35 -34.08
C GLN A 444 -29.36 18.28 -34.80
N ILE A 445 -28.41 17.64 -34.10
CA ILE A 445 -27.59 16.57 -34.65
C ILE A 445 -28.46 15.40 -35.13
N ILE A 446 -29.46 14.99 -34.35
CA ILE A 446 -30.39 13.93 -34.73
C ILE A 446 -31.12 14.29 -36.03
N ASN A 447 -31.67 15.50 -36.12
CA ASN A 447 -32.44 15.96 -37.27
C ASN A 447 -31.60 16.02 -38.57
N GLU A 448 -30.34 16.44 -38.47
CA GLU A 448 -29.47 16.63 -39.63
C GLU A 448 -28.87 15.32 -40.16
N ASN A 449 -28.83 14.26 -39.34
CA ASN A 449 -28.03 13.07 -39.61
C ASN A 449 -28.83 11.75 -39.65
N GLN A 450 -30.16 11.81 -39.78
CA GLN A 450 -30.97 10.59 -39.98
C GLN A 450 -30.56 9.83 -41.25
N LYS A 451 -30.57 8.49 -41.15
CA LYS A 451 -30.36 7.54 -42.25
C LYS A 451 -31.60 7.42 -43.13
#